data_AF-C0RBY1-F1
#
_entry.id   AF-C0RBY1-F1
#
_cell.length_a   1.000
_cell.length_b   1.000
_cell.length_c   1.000
_cell.angle_alpha   90.00
_cell.angle_beta   90.00
_cell.angle_gamma   90.00
#
_symmetry.space_group_name_H-M   'P 1'
#
loop_
_entity.id
_entity.type
_entity.pdbx_description
1 polymer ?
#
loop_
_entity_poly.entity_id
_entity_poly.type
_entity_poly.pdbx_seq_one_letter_code
_entity_poly.pdbx_strand_id
1 'polypeptide(L)' 'MSANKAYKYKIYPNVNQKKYFSKVFRCVRFLYNKMLSDKKDYYEKINKVLLLIQVNIKKNFHS' A
#
# COMPACT_ATOMS: atom_id res chain seq x y z
N MET A 1 16.97 35.09 14.86
CA MET A 1 15.99 34.01 14.60
C MET A 1 16.35 33.34 13.27
N SER A 2 16.83 32.10 13.29
CA SER A 2 17.16 31.35 12.07
C SER A 2 15.89 30.81 11.43
N ALA A 3 15.54 31.29 10.23
CA ALA A 3 14.43 30.75 9.47
C ALA A 3 14.78 29.34 8.98
N ASN A 4 13.97 28.34 9.34
CA ASN A 4 14.11 26.98 8.81
C ASN A 4 13.76 26.99 7.32
N LYS A 5 14.75 26.82 6.45
CA LYS A 5 14.52 26.66 5.00
C LYS A 5 13.90 25.30 4.74
N ALA A 6 12.64 25.29 4.29
CA ALA A 6 12.01 24.10 3.75
C ALA A 6 12.36 23.97 2.25
N TYR A 7 13.02 22.88 1.87
CA TYR A 7 13.34 22.59 0.47
C TYR A 7 12.25 21.71 -0.16
N LYS A 8 11.68 22.16 -1.28
CA LYS A 8 10.70 21.39 -2.06
C LYS A 8 11.40 20.78 -3.27
N TYR A 9 11.75 19.50 -3.18
CA TYR A 9 12.33 18.76 -4.30
C TYR A 9 11.24 18.14 -5.17
N LYS A 10 11.33 18.33 -6.49
CA LYS A 10 10.54 17.61 -7.49
C LYS A 10 11.40 16.49 -8.06
N ILE A 11 10.99 15.24 -7.86
CA ILE A 11 11.67 14.08 -8.44
C ILE A 11 11.03 13.82 -9.81
N TYR A 12 11.81 14.00 -10.88
CA TYR A 12 11.39 13.64 -12.23
C TYR A 12 12.00 12.30 -12.61
N PRO A 13 11.21 11.21 -12.57
CA PRO A 13 11.75 9.89 -12.82
C PRO A 13 12.13 9.70 -14.30
N ASN A 14 13.26 9.03 -14.52
CA ASN A 14 13.65 8.58 -15.86
C ASN A 14 12.78 7.40 -16.34
N VAL A 15 12.94 6.99 -17.60
CA VAL A 15 12.09 5.95 -18.23
C VAL A 15 12.10 4.64 -17.44
N ASN A 16 13.27 4.21 -16.94
CA ASN A 16 13.41 2.97 -16.17
C ASN A 16 12.73 3.08 -14.80
N GLN A 17 12.88 4.22 -14.11
CA GLN A 17 12.22 4.49 -12.84
C GLN A 17 10.70 4.54 -12.98
N LYS A 18 10.17 5.16 -14.05
CA LYS A 18 8.72 5.15 -14.35
C LYS A 18 8.19 3.72 -14.51
N LYS A 19 8.90 2.86 -15.26
CA LYS A 19 8.55 1.45 -15.44
C LYS A 19 8.58 0.69 -14.11
N TYR A 20 9.59 0.94 -13.28
CA TYR A 20 9.72 0.33 -11.96
C TYR A 20 8.57 0.76 -11.02
N PHE A 21 8.32 2.06 -10.91
CA PHE A 21 7.22 2.60 -10.09
C PHE A 21 5.85 2.11 -10.53
N SER A 22 5.62 2.02 -11.85
CA SER A 22 4.38 1.44 -12.37
C SER A 22 4.17 -0.01 -11.89
N LYS A 23 5.22 -0.83 -11.91
CA LYS A 23 5.16 -2.21 -11.41
C LYS A 23 4.93 -2.25 -9.89
N VAL A 24 5.72 -1.50 -9.12
CA VAL A 24 5.68 -1.54 -7.65
C VAL A 24 4.38 -0.97 -7.11
N PHE A 25 4.01 0.25 -7.52
CA PHE A 25 2.80 0.90 -7.00
C PHE A 25 1.52 0.17 -7.42
N ARG A 26 1.52 -0.51 -8.57
CA ARG A 26 0.42 -1.39 -8.96
C ARG A 26 0.25 -2.55 -7.97
N CYS A 27 1.34 -3.24 -7.63
CA CYS A 27 1.31 -4.35 -6.68
C CYS A 27 0.88 -3.90 -5.27
N VAL A 28 1.43 -2.79 -4.78
CA VAL A 28 1.09 -2.25 -3.44
C VAL A 28 -0.37 -1.83 -3.37
N ARG A 29 -0.89 -1.13 -4.40
CA ARG A 29 -2.30 -0.72 -4.47
C ARG A 29 -3.23 -1.92 -4.48
N PHE A 30 -2.90 -2.96 -5.26
CA PHE A 30 -3.68 -4.19 -5.31
C PHE A 30 -3.74 -4.87 -3.94
N LEU A 31 -2.59 -5.03 -3.28
CA LEU A 31 -2.51 -5.66 -1.97
C LEU A 31 -3.29 -4.88 -0.91
N TYR A 32 -3.13 -3.55 -0.87
CA TYR A 32 -3.85 -2.69 0.05
C TYR A 32 -5.37 -2.81 -0.14
N ASN A 33 -5.84 -2.73 -1.39
CA ASN A 33 -7.26 -2.87 -1.69
C ASN A 33 -7.82 -4.23 -1.27
N LYS A 34 -7.06 -5.30 -1.49
CA LYS A 34 -7.45 -6.65 -1.05
C LYS A 34 -7.57 -6.72 0.47
N MET A 35 -6.57 -6.24 1.20
CA MET A 35 -6.61 -6.20 2.67
C MET A 35 -7.74 -5.32 3.22
N LEU A 36 -8.05 -4.22 2.53
CA LEU A 36 -9.15 -3.34 2.92
C LEU A 36 -10.51 -4.02 2.69
N SER A 37 -10.68 -4.72 1.57
CA SER A 37 -11.87 -5.54 1.29
C SER A 37 -12.03 -6.64 2.34
N ASP A 38 -10.97 -7.41 2.59
CA ASP A 38 -10.97 -8.48 3.58
C ASP A 38 -11.35 -7.96 4.98
N LYS A 39 -10.85 -6.76 5.33
CA LYS A 39 -11.25 -6.06 6.56
C LYS A 39 -12.75 -5.74 6.54
N LYS A 40 -13.26 -5.11 5.48
CA LYS A 40 -14.68 -4.74 5.37
C LYS A 40 -15.60 -5.96 5.52
N ASP A 41 -15.28 -7.05 4.83
CA ASP A 41 -16.05 -8.30 4.91
C ASP A 41 -16.00 -8.90 6.31
N TYR A 42 -14.86 -8.81 7.00
CA TYR A 42 -14.73 -9.25 8.40
C TYR A 42 -15.58 -8.39 9.35
N TYR A 43 -15.56 -7.06 9.16
CA TYR A 43 -16.40 -6.14 9.92
C TYR A 43 -17.88 -6.45 9.76
N GLU A 44 -18.37 -6.63 8.54
CA GLU A 44 -19.77 -6.93 8.26
C GLU A 44 -20.21 -8.26 8.89
N LYS A 45 -19.33 -9.25 8.96
CA LYS A 45 -19.64 -10.58 9.54
C LYS A 45 -19.62 -10.62 11.06
N ILE A 46 -18.72 -9.88 11.71
CA ILE A 46 -18.42 -10.05 13.16
C ILE A 46 -18.71 -8.78 13.97
N ASN A 47 -18.95 -7.62 13.30
CA ASN A 47 -19.15 -6.30 13.92
C ASN A 47 -18.03 -5.92 14.91
N LYS A 48 -16.80 -6.43 14.72
CA LYS A 48 -15.62 -6.07 15.54
C LYS A 48 -14.45 -5.59 14.70
N VAL A 49 -13.74 -4.61 15.26
CA VAL A 49 -12.47 -4.06 14.74
C VAL A 49 -11.35 -5.08 14.89
N LEU A 50 -10.91 -5.67 13.78
CA LEU A 50 -9.70 -6.49 13.76
C LEU A 50 -8.46 -5.58 13.83
N LEU A 51 -7.89 -5.42 15.03
CA LEU A 51 -6.71 -4.58 15.27
C LEU A 51 -5.38 -5.22 14.81
N LEU A 52 -5.37 -6.51 14.44
CA LEU A 52 -4.13 -7.21 14.07
C LEU A 52 -4.26 -7.82 12.68
N ILE A 53 -3.58 -7.19 11.73
CA ILE A 53 -3.41 -7.65 10.35
C ILE A 53 -2.51 -8.90 10.37
N GLN A 54 -3.08 -10.05 10.69
CA GLN A 54 -2.49 -11.35 10.34
C GLN A 54 -3.20 -11.84 9.09
N VAL A 55 -2.86 -11.27 7.93
CA VAL A 55 -3.45 -11.72 6.66
C VAL A 55 -2.67 -12.90 6.13
N ASN A 56 -3.43 -13.94 5.76
CA ASN A 56 -3.07 -15.22 5.16
C ASN A 56 -2.41 -15.12 3.76
N ILE A 57 -1.62 -14.06 3.51
CA ILE A 57 -1.05 -13.69 2.21
C ILE A 57 -0.21 -14.85 1.64
N LYS A 58 0.43 -15.68 2.48
CA LYS A 58 1.27 -16.80 2.03
C LYS A 58 0.55 -17.88 1.22
N LYS A 59 -0.79 -18.01 1.25
CA LYS A 59 -1.47 -19.15 0.61
C LYS A 59 -1.73 -19.00 -0.89
N ASN A 60 -1.62 -17.79 -1.47
CA ASN A 60 -2.11 -17.52 -2.83
C ASN A 60 -1.06 -16.95 -3.80
N PHE A 61 0.25 -17.01 -3.48
CA PHE A 61 1.32 -16.58 -4.40
C PHE A 61 2.13 -17.74 -4.99
N HIS A 62 1.76 -18.99 -4.68
CA HIS A 62 2.21 -20.16 -5.41
C HIS A 62 1.04 -20.74 -6.19
N SER A 63 0.92 -20.29 -7.44
CA SER A 63 0.22 -20.97 -8.54
C SER A 63 1.15 -20.95 -9.74
#